data_AF-A0A246PKQ3-F1
#
_entry.id   AF-A0A246PKQ3-F1
#
_cell.length_a   1.000
_cell.length_b   1.000
_cell.length_c   1.000
_cell.angle_alpha   90.00
_cell.angle_beta   90.00
_cell.angle_gamma   90.00
#
_symmetry.space_group_name_H-M   'P 1'
#
loop_
_entity.id
_entity.type
_entity.pdbx_description
1 polymer ?
#
loop_
_entity_poly.entity_id
_entity_poly.type
_entity_poly.pdbx_seq_one_letter_code
_entity_poly.pdbx_strand_id
1 'polypeptide(L)'
;MIIVMVGEFVLIVITSLNWKASIIDTLFFGSIILFCCIWLIPYFVNQQQNVAKVVDKHFSGGVDLGEIQVHRAKLSAFNLGSIVFSIAGIIIPICYYFKYFL
;
A
#
# COMPACT_ATOMS: atom_id res chain seq x y z
N MET A 1 7.88 -12.62 5.50
CA MET A 1 7.81 -12.25 4.07
C MET A 1 7.01 -13.26 3.27
N ILE A 2 7.52 -14.49 3.03
CA ILE A 2 6.80 -15.51 2.22
C ILE A 2 5.39 -15.81 2.73
N ILE A 3 5.23 -16.01 4.05
CA ILE A 3 3.91 -16.27 4.66
C ILE A 3 2.91 -15.13 4.39
N VAL A 4 3.38 -13.88 4.38
CA VAL A 4 2.54 -12.70 4.11
C VAL A 4 2.07 -12.73 2.66
N MET A 5 2.99 -12.96 1.72
CA MET A 5 2.67 -13.03 0.29
C MET A 5 1.71 -14.19 -0.03
N VAL A 6 1.90 -15.34 0.61
CA VAL A 6 0.98 -16.48 0.48
C VAL A 6 -0.39 -16.13 1.03
N GLY A 7 -0.46 -15.48 2.20
CA GLY A 7 -1.71 -15.02 2.79
C GLY A 7 -2.45 -14.02 1.90
N GLU A 8 -1.75 -13.04 1.33
CA GLU A 8 -2.30 -12.06 0.41
C GLU A 8 -2.82 -12.72 -0.88
N PHE A 9 -2.08 -13.68 -1.43
CA PHE A 9 -2.51 -14.43 -2.59
C PHE A 9 -3.78 -15.25 -2.32
N VAL A 10 -3.84 -15.95 -1.19
CA VAL A 10 -5.04 -16.70 -0.78
C VAL A 10 -6.24 -15.77 -0.64
N LEU A 11 -6.05 -14.59 -0.06
CA LEU A 11 -7.11 -13.59 0.09
C LEU A 11 -7.63 -13.13 -1.28
N ILE A 12 -6.75 -12.85 -2.24
CA ILE A 12 -7.12 -12.51 -3.62
C ILE A 12 -7.91 -13.65 -4.30
N VAL A 13 -7.48 -14.90 -4.13
CA VAL A 13 -8.18 -16.05 -4.69
C VAL A 13 -9.59 -16.20 -4.10
N ILE A 14 -9.72 -16.08 -2.78
CA ILE A 14 -11.03 -16.13 -2.10
C ILE A 14 -11.95 -15.00 -2.59
N THR A 15 -11.42 -13.78 -2.69
CA THR A 15 -12.14 -12.62 -3.22
C THR A 15 -12.60 -12.85 -4.65
N SER A 16 -11.74 -13.39 -5.51
CA SER A 16 -12.05 -13.71 -6.91
C SER A 16 -13.18 -14.75 -7.01
N LEU A 17 -13.11 -15.83 -6.22
CA LEU A 17 -14.12 -16.89 -6.20
C LEU A 17 -15.48 -16.37 -5.71
N ASN A 18 -15.50 -15.55 -4.66
CA ASN A 18 -16.73 -14.97 -4.11
C ASN A 18 -17.44 -14.04 -5.11
N TRP A 19 -16.68 -13.21 -5.83
CA TRP A 19 -17.23 -12.29 -6.83
C TRP A 19 -17.39 -12.90 -8.23
N LYS A 20 -16.99 -14.17 -8.42
CA LYS A 20 -16.91 -14.84 -9.73
C LYS A 20 -16.12 -14.02 -10.77
N ALA A 21 -15.15 -13.24 -10.30
CA ALA A 21 -14.29 -12.41 -11.13
C ALA A 21 -13.06 -13.20 -11.58
N SER A 22 -12.44 -12.79 -12.69
CA SER A 22 -11.17 -13.38 -13.13
C SER A 22 -10.11 -13.22 -12.04
N ILE A 23 -9.35 -14.28 -11.77
CA ILE A 23 -8.24 -14.24 -10.81
C ILE A 23 -7.21 -13.19 -11.25
N ILE A 24 -6.99 -13.03 -12.56
CA ILE A 24 -6.01 -12.07 -13.09
C ILE A 24 -6.46 -10.62 -12.86
N ASP A 25 -7.75 -10.32 -13.07
CA ASP A 25 -8.29 -8.97 -12.81
C ASP A 25 -8.29 -8.68 -11.32
N THR A 26 -8.68 -9.66 -10.50
CA THR A 26 -8.70 -9.53 -9.05
C THR A 26 -7.29 -9.36 -8.50
N LEU A 27 -6.29 -10.05 -9.08
CA LEU A 27 -4.89 -9.89 -8.74
C LEU A 27 -4.41 -8.47 -9.04
N PHE A 28 -4.73 -7.95 -10.24
CA PHE A 28 -4.35 -6.59 -10.62
C PHE A 28 -4.92 -5.53 -9.67
N PHE A 29 -6.24 -5.51 -9.51
CA PHE A 29 -6.90 -4.52 -8.66
C PHE A 29 -6.57 -4.72 -7.17
N GLY A 30 -6.50 -5.97 -6.72
CA GLY A 30 -6.11 -6.32 -5.35
C GLY A 30 -4.70 -5.83 -5.02
N SER A 31 -3.74 -6.03 -5.93
CA SER A 31 -2.36 -5.57 -5.76
C SER A 31 -2.23 -4.05 -5.72
N ILE A 32 -3.00 -3.31 -6.52
CA ILE A 32 -3.06 -1.84 -6.47
C ILE A 32 -3.60 -1.38 -5.12
N ILE A 33 -4.72 -1.95 -4.66
CA ILE A 33 -5.34 -1.59 -3.38
C ILE A 33 -4.37 -1.90 -2.22
N LEU A 34 -3.74 -3.07 -2.22
CA LEU A 34 -2.75 -3.46 -1.20
C LEU A 34 -1.58 -2.46 -1.15
N PHE A 35 -1.07 -2.05 -2.31
CA PHE A 35 0.00 -1.07 -2.37
C PHE A 35 -0.41 0.28 -1.76
N CYS A 36 -1.62 0.75 -2.10
CA CYS A 36 -2.17 1.97 -1.52
C CYS A 36 -2.32 1.86 0.01
N CYS A 37 -2.83 0.74 0.52
CA CYS A 37 -3.02 0.55 1.96
C CYS A 37 -1.70 0.61 2.74
N ILE A 38 -0.62 0.09 2.16
CA ILE A 38 0.65 -0.11 2.87
C ILE A 38 1.56 1.11 2.77
N TRP A 39 1.50 1.81 1.64
CA TRP A 39 2.39 2.94 1.39
C TRP A 39 1.66 4.28 1.42
N LEU A 40 0.53 4.39 0.71
CA LEU A 40 -0.16 5.66 0.52
C LEU A 40 -0.87 6.14 1.79
N ILE A 41 -1.57 5.26 2.51
CA ILE A 41 -2.27 5.63 3.75
C ILE A 41 -1.30 6.13 4.83
N PRO A 42 -0.22 5.40 5.18
CA PRO A 42 0.72 5.86 6.21
C PRO A 42 1.47 7.15 5.80
N TYR A 43 1.67 7.36 4.49
CA TYR A 43 2.22 8.59 3.97
C TYR A 43 1.30 9.78 4.28
N PHE A 44 0.01 9.70 3.92
CA PHE A 44 -0.95 10.77 4.18
C PHE A 44 -1.17 11.03 5.68
N VAL A 45 -1.22 9.99 6.50
CA VAL A 45 -1.33 10.15 7.96
C VAL A 45 -0.15 10.95 8.51
N ASN A 46 1.08 10.63 8.10
CA ASN A 46 2.25 11.38 8.55
C ASN A 46 2.23 12.83 8.03
N GLN A 47 1.85 13.04 6.77
CA GLN A 47 1.69 14.38 6.23
C GLN A 47 0.70 15.22 7.05
N GLN A 48 -0.48 14.66 7.36
CA GLN A 48 -1.48 15.38 8.17
C GLN A 48 -0.99 15.66 9.59
N GLN A 49 -0.30 14.73 10.23
CA GLN A 49 0.30 14.94 11.55
C GLN A 49 1.34 16.06 11.54
N ASN A 50 2.17 16.14 10.50
CA ASN A 50 3.15 17.21 10.35
C ASN A 50 2.47 18.57 10.10
N VAL A 51 1.43 18.61 9.27
CA VAL A 51 0.65 19.84 9.04
C VAL A 51 0.00 20.31 10.35
N ALA A 52 -0.63 19.41 11.11
CA ALA A 52 -1.23 19.73 12.40
C ALA A 52 -0.19 20.31 13.38
N LYS A 53 0.99 19.69 13.50
CA LYS A 53 2.08 20.21 14.35
C LYS A 53 2.55 21.61 13.96
N VAL A 54 2.65 21.90 12.66
CA VAL A 54 3.06 23.23 12.17
C VAL A 54 2.00 24.28 12.53
N VAL A 55 0.72 23.94 12.34
CA VAL A 55 -0.41 24.79 12.72
C VAL A 55 -0.41 25.05 14.23
N ASP A 56 -0.33 24.00 15.05
CA ASP A 56 -0.30 24.11 16.51
C ASP A 56 0.90 24.94 17.00
N LYS A 57 2.08 24.81 16.38
CA LYS A 57 3.26 25.64 16.71
C LYS A 57 3.02 27.13 16.42
N HIS A 58 2.29 27.43 15.35
CA HIS A 58 1.96 28.80 14.95
C HIS A 58 0.95 29.45 15.90
N PHE A 59 -0.05 28.70 16.35
CA PHE A 59 -1.11 29.21 17.23
C PHE A 59 -0.79 29.12 18.72
N SER A 60 0.14 28.26 19.15
CA SER A 60 0.48 28.07 20.56
C SER A 60 1.56 29.01 21.11
N GLY A 61 1.94 30.06 20.36
CA GLY A 61 2.87 31.09 20.86
C GLY A 61 4.32 30.61 21.07
N GLY A 62 4.77 29.60 20.31
CA GLY A 62 6.18 29.15 20.34
C GLY A 62 6.51 28.01 21.30
N VAL A 63 5.51 27.29 21.80
CA VAL A 63 5.74 26.03 22.55
C VAL A 63 6.42 25.01 21.65
N ASP A 64 7.49 24.39 22.15
CA ASP A 64 8.31 23.45 21.39
C ASP A 64 7.60 22.09 21.25
N LEU A 65 6.78 21.94 20.20
CA LEU A 65 5.97 20.74 19.92
C LEU A 65 6.77 19.59 19.26
N GLY A 66 8.10 19.69 19.24
CA GLY A 66 9.02 18.72 18.66
C GLY A 66 9.24 18.88 17.15
N GLU A 67 10.19 18.10 16.62
CA GLU A 67 10.60 18.17 15.21
C GLU A 67 9.54 17.59 14.23
N ILE A 68 9.52 18.14 13.02
CA ILE A 68 8.75 17.64 11.88
C ILE A 68 9.23 16.22 11.55
N GLN A 69 8.33 15.24 11.58
CA GLN A 69 8.72 13.84 11.36
C GLN A 69 8.75 13.54 9.87
N VAL A 70 9.94 13.37 9.29
CA VAL A 70 10.09 12.88 7.92
C VAL A 70 9.43 11.49 7.82
N HIS A 71 8.64 11.25 6.78
CA HIS A 71 8.06 9.94 6.54
C HIS A 71 9.13 8.89 6.33
N ARG A 72 9.38 8.09 7.36
CA ARG A 72 10.14 6.85 7.28
C ARG A 72 9.15 5.72 7.17
N ALA A 73 9.06 5.13 5.98
CA ALA A 73 8.35 3.87 5.82
C ALA A 73 8.95 2.87 6.81
N LYS A 74 8.15 2.38 7.77
CA LYS A 74 8.58 1.30 8.64
C LYS A 74 8.75 0.07 7.76
N LEU A 75 9.99 -0.25 7.40
CA LEU A 75 10.33 -1.45 6.62
C LEU A 75 10.23 -2.68 7.53
N SER A 76 9.02 -3.07 7.87
CA SER A 76 8.75 -4.37 8.51
C SER A 76 8.77 -5.46 7.45
N ALA A 77 9.05 -6.70 7.86
CA ALA A 77 9.00 -7.87 6.99
C ALA A 77 7.59 -8.11 6.38
N PHE A 78 6.55 -7.48 6.95
CA PHE A 78 5.20 -7.42 6.41
C PHE A 78 5.14 -6.41 5.25
N ASN A 79 5.43 -5.14 5.51
CA ASN A 79 5.37 -4.07 4.51
C ASN A 79 6.24 -4.39 3.28
N LEU A 80 7.43 -4.94 3.50
CA LEU A 80 8.36 -5.27 2.42
C LEU A 80 7.83 -6.44 1.57
N GLY A 81 7.28 -7.48 2.22
CA GLY A 81 6.66 -8.61 1.52
C GLY A 81 5.47 -8.21 0.67
N SER A 82 4.59 -7.38 1.23
CA SER A 82 3.41 -6.90 0.54
C SER A 82 3.72 -5.94 -0.61
N ILE A 83 4.74 -5.07 -0.46
CA ILE A 83 5.19 -4.21 -1.57
C ILE A 83 5.69 -5.07 -2.73
N VAL A 84 6.53 -6.08 -2.45
CA VAL A 84 7.05 -6.99 -3.48
C VAL A 84 5.91 -7.77 -4.13
N PHE A 85 4.95 -8.24 -3.34
CA PHE A 85 3.77 -8.95 -3.84
C PHE A 85 2.91 -8.05 -4.73
N SER A 86 2.62 -6.82 -4.31
CA SER A 86 1.88 -5.85 -5.10
C SER A 86 2.55 -5.53 -6.43
N ILE A 87 3.87 -5.34 -6.45
CA ILE A 87 4.60 -5.08 -7.70
C ILE A 87 4.48 -6.27 -8.64
N ALA A 88 4.74 -7.49 -8.16
CA ALA A 88 4.62 -8.69 -8.96
C ALA A 88 3.18 -8.91 -9.48
N GLY A 89 2.19 -8.70 -8.62
CA GLY A 89 0.77 -8.85 -8.93
C GLY A 89 0.22 -7.77 -9.87
N ILE A 90 0.93 -6.66 -10.08
CA ILE A 90 0.64 -5.68 -11.13
C ILE A 90 1.31 -6.08 -12.45
N ILE A 91 2.59 -6.48 -12.41
CA ILE A 91 3.37 -6.84 -13.60
C ILE A 91 2.79 -8.08 -14.30
N ILE A 92 2.42 -9.12 -13.54
CA ILE A 92 1.92 -10.39 -14.11
C ILE A 92 0.66 -10.17 -14.97
N PRO A 93 -0.41 -9.50 -14.49
CA PRO A 93 -1.57 -9.16 -15.32
C PRO A 93 -1.23 -8.29 -16.52
N ILE A 94 -0.33 -7.31 -16.38
CA ILE A 94 0.11 -6.50 -17.53
C ILE A 94 0.73 -7.38 -18.61
N CYS A 95 1.66 -8.28 -18.24
CA CYS A 95 2.28 -9.22 -19.18
C CYS A 95 1.26 -10.20 -19.79
N TYR A 96 0.28 -10.64 -19.00
CA TYR A 96 -0.79 -11.50 -19.48
C TYR A 96 -1.67 -10.79 -20.53
N TYR A 97 -2.09 -9.57 -20.23
CA TYR A 97 -2.93 -8.77 -21.13
C TYR A 97 -2.18 -8.20 -22.32
N PHE A 98 -0.87 -8.01 -22.23
CA PHE A 98 -0.03 -7.51 -23.33
C PHE A 98 -0.18 -8.33 -24.61
N LYS A 99 -0.37 -9.66 -24.49
CA LYS A 99 -0.61 -10.55 -25.64
C LYS A 99 -1.89 -10.23 -26.42
N TYR A 100 -2.86 -9.57 -25.81
CA TYR A 100 -4.12 -9.19 -26.46
C TYR A 100 -4.04 -7.83 -27.16
N PHE A 101 -2.94 -7.08 -26.96
CA PHE A 101 -2.68 -5.79 -27.61
C PHE A 101 -1.76 -5.90 -28.85
N LEU A 102 -1.28 -7.11 -29.17
CA LEU A 102 -0.38 -7.41 -30.29
C LEU A 102 -1.14 -8.14 -31.39
#